data_AF-A0A9W4XUK0-F1
#
_entry.id   AF-A0A9W4XUK0-F1
#
_cell.length_a   1.000
_cell.length_b   1.000
_cell.length_c   1.000
_cell.angle_alpha   90.00
_cell.angle_beta   90.00
_cell.angle_gamma   90.00
#
_symmetry.space_group_name_H-M   'P 1'
#
loop_
_entity.id
_entity.type
_entity.pdbx_description
1 polymer ?
#
loop_
_entity_poly.entity_id
_entity_poly.type
_entity_poly.pdbx_seq_one_letter_code
_entity_poly.pdbx_strand_id
1 'polypeptide(L)' 'MKTRKHKGWDNGIGWTAEELVWTEADTERMRAARARNEVSTPITSAEIKERYNLPDIDESVLDTGP' A
#
# COMPACT_ATOMS: atom_id res chain seq x y z
N MET A 1 17.05 5.78 -30.41
CA MET A 1 17.58 5.06 -29.23
C MET A 1 16.43 4.83 -28.24
N LYS A 2 16.12 3.57 -27.90
CA LYS A 2 15.10 3.23 -26.90
C LYS A 2 15.80 2.61 -25.69
N THR A 3 16.01 3.40 -24.64
CA THR A 3 16.25 2.91 -23.27
C THR A 3 15.43 3.78 -22.32
N ARG A 4 14.11 3.60 -22.37
CA ARG A 4 13.22 4.21 -21.38
C ARG A 4 13.20 3.31 -20.15
N LYS A 5 14.14 3.49 -19.22
CA LYS A 5 14.12 2.89 -17.87
C LYS A 5 15.22 3.52 -16.99
N HIS A 6 14.84 4.46 -16.12
CA HIS A 6 15.11 4.34 -14.69
C HIS A 6 13.98 5.01 -13.88
N LYS A 7 13.58 4.36 -12.78
CA LYS A 7 12.69 4.90 -11.74
C LYS A 7 13.12 4.27 -10.42
N GLY A 8 14.25 4.72 -9.90
CA GLY A 8 14.80 4.26 -8.63
C GLY A 8 16.32 4.23 -8.65
N TRP A 9 16.91 4.25 -7.45
CA TRP A 9 18.34 4.09 -7.26
C TRP A 9 18.76 2.64 -7.53
N ASP A 10 19.64 2.43 -8.50
CA ASP A 10 20.20 1.11 -8.80
C ASP A 10 21.64 1.24 -9.30
N ASN A 11 22.54 0.36 -8.84
CA ASN A 11 23.95 0.32 -9.24
C ASN A 11 24.68 1.69 -9.21
N GLY A 12 24.35 2.55 -8.23
CA GLY A 12 24.94 3.89 -8.10
C GLY A 12 24.39 4.94 -9.07
N ILE A 13 23.36 4.60 -9.85
CA ILE A 13 22.63 5.49 -10.75
C ILE A 13 21.36 5.95 -10.02
N GLY A 14 21.29 7.24 -9.71
CA GLY A 14 20.11 7.87 -9.12
C GLY A 14 19.15 8.46 -10.16
N TRP A 15 18.08 9.07 -9.67
CA TRP A 15 17.17 9.84 -10.51
C TRP A 15 17.87 11.05 -11.13
N THR A 16 17.54 11.36 -12.38
CA THR A 16 17.95 12.63 -12.98
C THR A 16 17.09 13.77 -12.46
N ALA A 17 17.56 15.01 -12.57
CA ALA A 17 16.79 16.18 -12.14
C ALA A 17 15.45 16.28 -12.89
N GLU A 18 15.42 15.92 -14.17
CA GLU A 18 14.22 15.89 -15.00
C GLU A 18 13.22 14.81 -14.56
N GLU A 19 13.70 13.70 -14.01
CA GLU A 19 12.86 12.62 -13.46
C GLU A 19 12.25 12.97 -12.10
N LEU A 20 12.85 13.92 -11.38
CA LEU A 20 12.37 14.43 -10.09
C LEU A 20 11.40 15.61 -10.23
N VAL A 21 11.18 16.11 -11.45
CA VAL A 21 10.21 17.18 -11.67
C VAL A 21 8.81 16.66 -11.37
N TRP A 22 8.20 17.22 -10.33
CA TRP A 22 6.82 16.92 -9.98
C TRP A 22 5.87 17.42 -11.07
N THR A 23 5.10 16.53 -11.66
CA THR A 23 4.16 16.87 -12.72
C THR A 23 2.71 16.90 -12.22
N GLU A 24 1.80 17.48 -13.02
CA GLU A 24 0.36 17.41 -12.75
C GLU A 24 -0.16 15.96 -12.67
N ALA A 25 0.43 15.05 -13.45
CA ALA A 25 0.08 13.63 -13.39
C ALA A 25 0.44 12.98 -12.05
N ASP A 26 1.51 13.45 -11.39
CA ASP A 26 1.90 12.97 -10.06
C ASP A 26 0.95 13.51 -8.99
N THR A 27 0.52 14.77 -9.12
CA THR A 27 -0.55 15.34 -8.27
C THR A 27 -1.83 14.53 -8.35
N GLU A 28 -2.26 14.15 -9.55
CA GLU A 28 -3.48 13.37 -9.74
C GLU A 28 -3.36 11.95 -9.18
N ARG A 29 -2.19 11.31 -9.34
CA ARG A 29 -1.90 10.02 -8.68
C ARG A 29 -1.98 10.10 -7.16
N MET A 30 -1.43 11.16 -6.56
CA MET A 30 -1.48 11.34 -5.12
C MET A 30 -2.91 11.58 -4.61
N ARG A 31 -3.73 12.34 -5.35
CA ARG A 31 -5.15 12.52 -5.05
C ARG A 31 -5.90 11.19 -5.09
N ALA A 32 -5.70 10.39 -6.14
CA ALA A 32 -6.31 9.07 -6.25
C ALA A 32 -5.87 8.12 -5.12
N ALA A 33 -4.58 8.13 -4.76
CA ALA A 33 -4.06 7.34 -3.65
C ALA A 33 -4.66 7.79 -2.30
N ARG A 34 -4.76 9.10 -2.07
CA ARG A 34 -5.41 9.63 -0.87
C ARG A 34 -6.88 9.22 -0.80
N ALA A 35 -7.65 9.41 -1.87
CA ALA A 35 -9.06 9.03 -1.93
C ALA A 35 -9.29 7.53 -1.63
N ARG A 36 -8.36 6.66 -2.07
CA ARG A 36 -8.39 5.22 -1.75
C ARG A 36 -8.10 4.91 -0.27
N ASN A 37 -7.31 5.74 0.39
CA ASN A 37 -6.85 5.53 1.76
C ASN A 37 -7.64 6.35 2.81
N GLU A 38 -8.48 7.28 2.38
CA GLU A 38 -9.27 8.15 3.27
C GLU A 38 -10.37 7.39 4.02
N VAL A 39 -10.63 6.12 3.64
CA VAL A 39 -11.75 5.31 4.16
C VAL A 39 -11.28 3.96 4.72
N SER A 40 -10.24 3.96 5.56
CA SER A 40 -10.05 2.85 6.50
C SER A 40 -10.29 3.33 7.92
N THR A 41 -11.56 3.40 8.33
CA THR A 41 -11.88 3.48 9.76
C THR A 41 -11.42 2.15 10.38
N PRO A 42 -10.49 2.17 11.35
CA PRO A 42 -10.13 0.93 12.05
C PRO A 42 -11.40 0.38 12.69
N ILE A 43 -11.73 -0.86 12.37
CA ILE A 43 -12.86 -1.59 12.96
C ILE A 43 -12.33 -2.60 13.96
N THR A 44 -13.09 -2.79 15.03
CA THR A 44 -12.79 -3.74 16.10
C THR A 44 -12.90 -5.19 15.61
N SER A 45 -12.27 -6.11 16.34
CA SER A 45 -12.39 -7.55 16.07
C SER A 45 -13.85 -8.03 16.10
N ALA A 46 -14.69 -7.47 16.99
CA ALA A 46 -16.12 -7.76 17.05
C ALA A 46 -16.85 -7.34 15.75
N GLU A 47 -16.60 -6.13 15.26
CA GLU A 47 -17.19 -5.64 14.01
C GLU A 47 -16.75 -6.45 12.78
N ILE A 48 -15.51 -6.96 12.77
CA ILE A 48 -15.03 -7.85 11.71
C ILE A 48 -15.79 -9.18 11.76
N LYS A 49 -15.94 -9.78 12.94
CA LYS A 49 -16.69 -11.04 13.11
C LYS A 49 -18.14 -10.90 12.64
N GLU A 50 -18.80 -9.81 13.02
CA GLU A 50 -20.18 -9.52 12.62
C GLU A 50 -20.32 -9.33 11.10
N ARG A 51 -19.47 -8.52 10.47
CA ARG A 51 -19.55 -8.23 9.03
C ARG A 51 -19.28 -9.43 8.14
N TYR A 52 -18.40 -10.33 8.57
CA TYR A 52 -17.92 -11.46 7.77
C TYR A 52 -18.44 -12.82 8.24
N ASN A 53 -19.33 -12.84 9.25
CA ASN A 53 -19.87 -14.05 9.87
C ASN A 53 -18.78 -15.08 10.20
N LEU A 54 -17.66 -14.58 10.76
CA LEU A 54 -16.51 -15.42 11.08
C LEU A 54 -16.79 -16.21 12.36
N PRO A 55 -16.43 -17.50 12.41
CA PRO A 55 -16.50 -18.27 13.64
C PRO A 55 -15.55 -17.67 14.68
N ASP A 56 -15.89 -17.83 15.95
CA ASP A 56 -14.94 -17.55 17.02
C ASP A 56 -13.73 -18.46 16.85
N ILE A 57 -12.59 -17.85 16.53
CA ILE A 57 -11.32 -18.57 16.49
C ILE A 57 -10.94 -18.83 17.94
N ASP A 58 -10.91 -20.11 18.32
CA ASP A 58 -10.36 -20.55 19.58
C ASP A 58 -8.84 -20.28 19.57
N GLU A 59 -8.40 -19.37 20.44
CA GLU A 59 -6.98 -18.98 20.55
C GLU A 59 -6.08 -20.16 20.94
N SER A 60 -6.66 -21.30 21.37
CA SER A 60 -5.95 -22.56 21.60
C SER A 60 -5.25 -23.13 20.35
N VAL A 61 -5.65 -22.69 19.15
CA VAL A 61 -5.07 -23.15 17.87
C VAL A 61 -3.81 -22.35 17.47
N LEU A 62 -3.57 -21.19 18.10
CA LEU A 62 -2.42 -20.33 17.78
C LEU A 62 -1.12 -20.75 18.47
N ASP A 63 -1.17 -21.73 19.39
CA ASP A 63 -0.01 -22.21 20.17
C ASP A 63 0.70 -23.43 19.52
N THR A 64 0.27 -23.88 18.33
CA THR A 64 0.98 -24.94 17.59
C THR A 64 1.91 -24.34 16.54
N GLY A 65 3.01 -23.74 17.00
CA GLY A 65 4.21 -23.51 16.18
C GLY A 65 5.29 -24.55 16.48
N PRO A 66 6.04 -25.06 15.49
CA PRO A 66 7.26 -25.85 15.72
C PRO A 66 8.43 -25.01 16.25
#